data_AF-A0A373FUN6-F1
#
_entry.id   AF-A0A373FUN6-F1
#
_cell.length_a   1.000
_cell.length_b   1.000
_cell.length_c   1.000
_cell.angle_alpha   90.00
_cell.angle_beta   90.00
_cell.angle_gamma   90.00
#
_symmetry.space_group_name_H-M   'P 1'
#
loop_
_entity.id
_entity.type
_entity.pdbx_description
1 polymer ?
#
loop_
_entity_poly.entity_id
_entity_poly.type
_entity_poly.pdbx_seq_one_letter_code
_entity_poly.pdbx_strand_id
1 'polypeptide(L)'
;MSSSQPADPSAAATRPAQASLDDNAPPPGNQRLRSIGGGLLVALLIGGGWWFYQHQTTGKYLQSTDDAYVQADAVTVAPKISGYVEEVLVKDNEDVKVGQPLLRIDARDYRAQVAQAKASIDVAQANAEASRAQMHEQDAAIAQAKAQLASAQAHADFASAEVRRFADLVKTGAEPAEQLAIKRNQEQQALGQLNAQRAALQATERRVASIAAQVKQAQAQGESAQAQRDAAQVGVVAQMPVAAEVGSGDERDELGSG
;
A
#
# COMPACT_ATOMS: atom_id res chain seq x y z
N MET A 1 -5.65 64.24 66.48
CA MET A 1 -5.27 62.90 66.00
C MET A 1 -6.04 62.69 64.70
N SER A 2 -5.42 63.12 63.60
CA SER A 2 -4.95 62.29 62.47
C SER A 2 -6.11 61.75 61.61
N SER A 3 -6.51 62.43 60.53
CA SER A 3 -5.90 62.47 59.16
C SER A 3 -6.07 61.14 58.41
N SER A 4 -6.55 61.00 57.17
CA SER A 4 -7.20 61.86 56.15
C SER A 4 -7.58 60.98 54.92
N GLN A 5 -8.61 61.39 54.18
CA GLN A 5 -9.47 60.75 53.14
C GLN A 5 -8.92 60.88 51.67
N PRO A 6 -9.46 60.18 50.62
CA PRO A 6 -8.90 60.08 49.24
C PRO A 6 -9.70 60.79 48.08
N ALA A 7 -9.18 60.67 46.82
CA ALA A 7 -9.82 60.71 45.45
C ALA A 7 -9.69 61.94 44.47
N ASP A 8 -9.41 61.59 43.17
CA ASP A 8 -9.60 62.17 41.80
C ASP A 8 -9.49 63.68 41.44
N PRO A 9 -8.99 64.04 40.21
CA PRO A 9 -9.19 65.35 39.60
C PRO A 9 -10.18 65.30 38.39
N SER A 10 -11.35 65.92 38.55
CA SER A 10 -12.25 66.31 37.46
C SER A 10 -12.36 67.84 37.41
N ALA A 11 -12.22 68.40 36.21
CA ALA A 11 -12.06 69.83 35.98
C ALA A 11 -13.39 70.58 35.79
N ALA A 12 -13.49 71.70 36.51
CA ALA A 12 -13.99 73.01 36.10
C ALA A 12 -15.47 73.20 35.69
N ALA A 13 -16.25 73.74 36.64
CA ALA A 13 -17.38 74.68 36.51
C ALA A 13 -17.92 74.92 37.94
N THR A 14 -18.40 76.05 38.45
CA THR A 14 -18.59 77.45 38.06
C THR A 14 -18.96 78.18 39.36
N ARG A 15 -18.52 79.43 39.56
CA ARG A 15 -18.88 80.27 40.73
C ARG A 15 -20.33 80.79 40.64
N PRO A 16 -21.09 80.85 41.74
CA PRO A 16 -22.23 81.75 41.86
C PRO A 16 -21.86 83.11 42.48
N ALA A 17 -22.78 84.04 42.26
CA ALA A 17 -22.85 85.47 42.57
C ALA A 17 -22.61 85.83 44.08
N GLN A 18 -22.43 87.08 44.53
CA GLN A 18 -23.39 88.19 44.43
C GLN A 18 -22.75 89.55 44.76
N ALA A 19 -23.25 90.57 44.05
CA ALA A 19 -23.12 91.98 44.33
C ALA A 19 -24.12 92.43 45.43
N SER A 20 -23.73 93.48 46.14
CA SER A 20 -24.54 94.31 47.04
C SER A 20 -25.77 94.93 46.34
N LEU A 21 -26.96 94.74 46.93
CA LEU A 21 -27.85 95.75 47.54
C LEU A 21 -27.81 97.16 46.87
N ASP A 22 -28.90 97.81 46.42
CA ASP A 22 -30.26 97.90 46.98
C ASP A 22 -31.32 98.44 45.98
N ASP A 23 -32.58 98.16 46.36
CA ASP A 23 -33.82 98.96 46.23
C ASP A 23 -34.74 99.00 44.97
N ASN A 24 -35.85 98.27 45.13
CA ASN A 24 -37.27 98.67 45.03
C ASN A 24 -37.87 99.42 43.80
N ALA A 25 -38.67 98.64 43.05
CA ALA A 25 -40.07 98.88 42.59
C ALA A 25 -40.41 99.87 41.43
N PRO A 26 -41.47 99.59 40.60
CA PRO A 26 -41.55 99.86 39.14
C PRO A 26 -42.70 100.81 38.68
N PRO A 27 -43.12 100.89 37.39
CA PRO A 27 -42.49 101.27 36.08
C PRO A 27 -43.33 102.42 35.37
N PRO A 28 -43.28 102.78 34.03
CA PRO A 28 -43.50 101.92 32.82
C PRO A 28 -42.79 102.30 31.46
N GLY A 29 -42.64 101.30 30.57
CA GLY A 29 -43.02 101.33 29.14
C GLY A 29 -42.10 101.89 28.01
N ASN A 30 -41.68 101.02 27.05
CA ASN A 30 -41.76 101.25 25.58
C ASN A 30 -41.24 100.07 24.70
N GLN A 31 -41.86 99.90 23.53
CA GLN A 31 -41.86 98.70 22.65
C GLN A 31 -40.91 98.82 21.43
N ARG A 32 -39.60 98.57 21.57
CA ARG A 32 -38.69 98.48 20.39
C ARG A 32 -37.63 97.36 20.38
N LEU A 33 -37.72 96.35 21.27
CA LEU A 33 -36.69 95.29 21.41
C LEU A 33 -37.05 93.90 20.84
N ARG A 34 -38.15 93.76 20.08
CA ARG A 34 -38.64 92.44 19.58
C ARG A 34 -38.05 91.98 18.24
N SER A 35 -37.26 92.80 17.54
CA SER A 35 -36.80 92.50 16.17
C SER A 35 -35.39 91.90 16.05
N ILE A 36 -34.58 91.89 17.11
CA ILE A 36 -33.19 91.34 17.06
C ILE A 36 -33.13 89.86 17.49
N GLY A 37 -34.05 89.39 18.33
CA GLY A 37 -34.07 88.00 18.81
C GLY A 37 -34.49 86.95 17.76
N GLY A 38 -35.23 87.34 16.72
CA GLY A 38 -35.72 86.41 15.70
C GLY A 38 -34.64 85.89 14.74
N GLY A 39 -33.63 86.70 14.43
CA GLY A 39 -32.59 86.33 13.45
C GLY A 39 -31.63 85.24 13.95
N LEU A 40 -31.31 85.23 15.25
CA LEU A 40 -30.34 84.30 15.82
C LEU A 40 -30.87 82.86 15.88
N LEU A 41 -32.18 82.71 16.08
CA LEU A 41 -32.85 81.42 16.24
C LEU A 41 -32.94 80.67 14.90
N VAL A 42 -33.13 81.40 13.80
CA VAL A 42 -33.16 80.84 12.43
C VAL A 42 -31.77 80.34 12.01
N ALA A 43 -30.70 81.07 12.33
CA ALA A 43 -29.34 80.67 12.01
C ALA A 43 -28.91 79.36 12.72
N LEU A 44 -29.33 79.19 13.98
CA LEU A 44 -29.10 77.96 14.75
C LEU A 44 -29.83 76.74 14.17
N LEU A 45 -31.07 76.92 13.70
CA LEU A 45 -31.84 75.84 13.07
C LEU A 45 -31.24 75.41 11.74
N ILE A 46 -30.76 76.35 10.92
CA ILE A 46 -30.12 76.04 9.64
C ILE A 46 -28.77 75.36 9.86
N GLY A 47 -27.96 75.87 10.79
CA GLY A 47 -26.66 75.25 11.15
C GLY A 47 -26.81 73.85 11.75
N GLY A 48 -27.79 73.68 12.66
CA GLY A 48 -28.09 72.38 13.26
C GLY A 48 -28.65 71.37 12.25
N GLY A 49 -29.52 71.81 11.34
CA GLY A 49 -30.04 70.99 10.25
C GLY A 49 -28.96 70.53 9.27
N TRP A 50 -28.01 71.42 8.93
CA TRP A 50 -26.91 71.08 8.04
C TRP A 50 -25.91 70.11 8.68
N TRP A 51 -25.60 70.30 9.97
CA TRP A 51 -24.76 69.37 10.74
C TRP A 51 -25.38 67.98 10.85
N PHE A 52 -26.69 67.92 11.15
CA PHE A 52 -27.43 66.65 11.23
C PHE A 52 -27.50 65.93 9.88
N TYR A 53 -27.73 66.67 8.80
CA TYR A 53 -27.75 66.13 7.44
C TYR A 53 -26.39 65.53 7.05
N GLN A 54 -25.29 66.25 7.29
CA GLN A 54 -23.93 65.78 7.01
C GLN A 54 -23.52 64.56 7.86
N HIS A 55 -23.98 64.50 9.12
CA HIS A 55 -23.66 63.39 10.01
C HIS A 55 -24.33 62.08 9.56
N GLN A 56 -25.53 62.17 8.99
CA GLN A 56 -26.28 60.99 8.52
C GLN A 56 -25.77 60.45 7.17
N THR A 57 -25.18 61.29 6.32
CA THR A 57 -24.83 60.89 4.94
C THR A 57 -23.44 60.29 4.77
N THR A 58 -22.51 60.49 5.71
CA THR A 58 -21.07 60.19 5.48
C THR A 58 -20.54 58.98 6.28
N GLY A 59 -21.36 58.35 7.13
CA GLY A 59 -20.87 57.41 8.16
C GLY A 59 -21.20 55.92 8.00
N LYS A 60 -21.66 55.45 6.84
CA LYS A 60 -22.00 54.02 6.64
C LYS A 60 -21.58 53.58 5.24
N TYR A 61 -21.07 52.35 5.11
CA TYR A 61 -20.60 51.67 3.88
C TYR A 61 -19.11 51.79 3.52
N LEU A 62 -18.23 51.36 4.42
CA LEU A 62 -17.05 50.59 4.01
C LEU A 62 -16.96 49.33 4.90
N GLN A 63 -17.63 48.27 4.47
CA GLN A 63 -17.22 46.91 4.81
C GLN A 63 -16.64 46.31 3.53
N SER A 64 -15.32 46.27 3.44
CA SER A 64 -14.61 45.39 2.53
C SER A 64 -14.39 44.10 3.32
N THR A 65 -15.25 43.12 3.15
CA THR A 65 -14.93 41.74 3.54
C THR A 65 -14.33 41.09 2.31
N ASP A 66 -12.99 41.04 2.29
CA ASP A 66 -12.19 40.36 1.28
C ASP A 66 -11.67 39.05 1.87
N ASP A 67 -12.60 38.19 2.30
CA ASP A 67 -12.29 36.87 2.85
C ASP A 67 -13.08 35.82 2.05
N ALA A 68 -12.66 35.61 0.80
CA ALA A 68 -13.08 34.44 0.05
C ALA A 68 -12.19 33.25 0.46
N TYR A 69 -12.60 32.53 1.51
CA TYR A 69 -12.00 31.23 1.81
C TYR A 69 -12.48 30.22 0.76
N VAL A 70 -11.57 29.81 -0.13
CA VAL A 70 -11.82 28.68 -1.03
C VAL A 70 -11.70 27.41 -0.20
N GLN A 71 -12.84 26.81 0.14
CA GLN A 71 -12.88 25.50 0.77
C GLN A 71 -12.64 24.44 -0.32
N ALA A 72 -11.39 24.02 -0.46
CA ALA A 72 -11.00 22.93 -1.35
C ALA A 72 -10.91 21.61 -0.57
N ASP A 73 -11.58 20.57 -1.07
CA ASP A 73 -11.40 19.22 -0.54
C ASP A 73 -10.03 18.68 -0.99
N ALA A 74 -9.03 18.77 -0.12
CA ALA A 74 -7.68 18.29 -0.39
C ALA A 74 -7.58 16.76 -0.18
N VAL A 75 -7.07 16.04 -1.18
CA VAL A 75 -6.77 14.61 -1.07
C VAL A 75 -5.24 14.42 -1.11
N THR A 76 -4.66 13.93 -0.03
CA THR A 76 -3.23 13.62 0.01
C THR A 76 -2.93 12.39 -0.84
N VAL A 77 -2.15 12.56 -1.90
CA VAL A 77 -1.66 11.46 -2.74
C VAL A 77 -0.29 11.02 -2.25
N ALA A 78 -0.26 9.94 -1.46
CA ALA A 78 0.99 9.30 -1.07
C ALA A 78 1.31 8.15 -2.04
N PRO A 79 2.55 8.03 -2.54
CA PRO A 79 2.96 6.84 -3.27
C PRO A 79 2.85 5.63 -2.33
N LYS A 80 2.28 4.53 -2.83
CA LYS A 80 2.17 3.26 -2.07
C LYS A 80 3.52 2.58 -1.82
N ILE A 81 4.60 3.15 -2.34
CA ILE A 81 5.96 2.63 -2.25
C ILE A 81 6.94 3.71 -1.83
N SER A 82 7.91 3.31 -1.03
CA SER A 82 9.08 4.13 -0.71
C SER A 82 10.05 4.09 -1.89
N GLY A 83 10.48 5.26 -2.36
CA GLY A 83 11.45 5.37 -3.44
C GLY A 83 11.83 6.82 -3.69
N TYR A 84 12.99 7.03 -4.33
CA TYR A 84 13.42 8.37 -4.70
C TYR A 84 12.58 8.88 -5.87
N VAL A 85 12.01 10.09 -5.73
CA VAL A 85 11.29 10.76 -6.81
C VAL A 85 12.30 11.16 -7.88
N GLU A 86 12.15 10.61 -9.08
CA GLU A 86 12.99 10.91 -10.23
C GLU A 86 12.54 12.21 -10.91
N GLU A 87 11.22 12.42 -11.03
CA GLU A 87 10.64 13.58 -11.71
C GLU A 87 9.23 13.85 -11.18
N VAL A 88 8.91 15.13 -10.92
CA VAL A 88 7.52 15.56 -10.66
C VAL A 88 6.96 16.06 -12.00
N LEU A 89 5.86 15.45 -12.45
CA LEU A 89 5.32 15.60 -13.81
C LEU A 89 4.22 16.67 -13.91
N VAL A 90 3.85 17.27 -12.78
CA VAL A 90 2.75 18.24 -12.66
C VAL A 90 3.25 19.50 -11.99
N LYS A 91 2.71 20.65 -12.39
CA LYS A 91 3.01 21.94 -11.77
C LYS A 91 1.97 22.27 -10.70
N ASP A 92 2.34 23.20 -9.82
CA ASP A 92 1.41 23.74 -8.82
C ASP A 92 0.17 24.32 -9.51
N ASN A 93 -1.00 23.99 -8.96
CA ASN A 93 -2.32 24.42 -9.44
C ASN A 93 -2.64 23.94 -10.87
N GLU A 94 -2.04 22.82 -11.30
CA GLU A 94 -2.36 22.19 -12.57
C GLU A 94 -3.58 21.26 -12.41
N ASP A 95 -4.57 21.43 -13.31
CA ASP A 95 -5.71 20.53 -13.44
C ASP A 95 -5.25 19.16 -13.94
N VAL A 96 -5.43 18.13 -13.12
CA VAL A 96 -5.00 16.77 -13.46
C VAL A 96 -6.18 15.79 -13.52
N LYS A 97 -6.15 14.91 -14.52
CA LYS A 97 -7.23 13.94 -14.79
C LYS A 97 -7.04 12.65 -13.99
N VAL A 98 -8.13 11.91 -13.78
CA VAL A 98 -8.07 10.55 -13.19
C VAL A 98 -7.07 9.69 -13.98
N GLY A 99 -6.12 9.06 -13.29
CA GLY A 99 -5.09 8.23 -13.91
C GLY A 99 -3.88 8.99 -14.48
N GLN A 100 -3.85 10.33 -14.39
CA GLN A 100 -2.68 11.12 -14.79
C GLN A 100 -1.49 10.84 -13.86
N PRO A 101 -0.30 10.52 -14.40
CA PRO A 101 0.91 10.37 -13.60
C PRO A 101 1.31 11.71 -12.99
N LEU A 102 1.49 11.76 -11.67
CA LEU A 102 1.89 12.98 -10.95
C LEU A 102 3.40 13.04 -10.69
N LEU A 103 4.00 11.88 -10.46
CA LEU A 103 5.42 11.74 -10.18
C LEU A 103 5.94 10.43 -10.78
N ARG A 104 7.22 10.43 -11.16
CA ARG A 104 7.96 9.24 -11.56
C ARG A 104 8.93 8.87 -10.44
N ILE A 105 8.91 7.61 -10.00
CA ILE A 105 9.84 7.06 -9.01
C ILE A 105 10.99 6.37 -9.76
N ASP A 106 12.22 6.49 -9.27
CA ASP A 106 13.37 5.79 -9.84
C ASP A 106 13.15 4.27 -9.77
N ALA A 107 12.95 3.67 -10.94
CA ALA A 107 12.63 2.26 -11.08
C ALA A 107 13.89 1.36 -11.11
N ARG A 108 15.12 1.87 -10.93
CA ARG A 108 16.34 1.06 -11.03
C ARG A 108 16.34 -0.12 -10.06
N ASP A 109 16.00 0.11 -8.79
CA ASP A 109 15.96 -0.94 -7.78
C ASP A 109 14.84 -1.95 -8.06
N TYR A 110 13.68 -1.49 -8.52
CA TYR A 110 12.57 -2.36 -8.93
C TYR A 110 12.89 -3.18 -10.18
N ARG A 111 13.58 -2.59 -11.18
CA ARG A 111 14.06 -3.31 -12.36
C ARG A 111 15.08 -4.39 -11.97
N ALA A 112 15.97 -4.09 -11.02
CA ALA A 112 16.91 -5.06 -10.48
C ALA A 112 16.17 -6.20 -9.74
N GLN A 113 15.17 -5.88 -8.91
CA GLN A 113 14.34 -6.89 -8.23
C GLN A 113 13.54 -7.76 -9.22
N VAL A 114 12.94 -7.17 -10.25
CA VAL A 114 12.25 -7.91 -11.32
C VAL A 114 13.24 -8.80 -12.09
N ALA A 115 14.44 -8.32 -12.38
CA ALA A 115 15.48 -9.12 -13.05
C ALA A 115 15.94 -10.29 -12.15
N GLN A 116 16.12 -10.06 -10.85
CA GLN A 116 16.47 -11.10 -9.89
C GLN A 116 15.37 -12.16 -9.77
N ALA A 117 14.10 -11.74 -9.72
CA ALA A 117 12.96 -12.65 -9.67
C ALA A 117 12.84 -13.46 -10.97
N LYS A 118 13.06 -12.84 -12.14
CA LYS A 118 13.14 -13.55 -13.43
C LYS A 118 14.26 -14.60 -13.43
N ALA A 119 15.46 -14.25 -12.99
CA ALA A 119 16.56 -15.22 -12.88
C ALA A 119 16.20 -16.38 -11.94
N SER A 120 15.46 -16.11 -10.85
CA SER A 120 14.99 -17.14 -9.93
C SER A 120 13.95 -18.07 -10.57
N ILE A 121 13.07 -17.54 -11.44
CA ILE A 121 12.14 -18.34 -12.25
C ILE A 121 12.93 -19.23 -13.22
N ASP A 122 13.92 -18.68 -13.91
CA ASP A 122 14.74 -19.42 -14.88
C ASP A 122 15.50 -20.58 -14.19
N VAL A 123 16.06 -20.33 -13.00
CA VAL A 123 16.71 -21.37 -12.17
C VAL A 123 15.70 -22.45 -11.76
N ALA A 124 14.51 -22.07 -11.30
CA ALA A 124 13.48 -23.02 -10.91
C ALA A 124 13.01 -23.88 -12.11
N GLN A 125 12.88 -23.27 -13.29
CA GLN A 125 12.54 -23.97 -14.52
C GLN A 125 13.65 -24.93 -14.94
N ALA A 126 14.92 -24.50 -14.92
CA ALA A 126 16.06 -25.35 -15.22
C ALA A 126 16.16 -26.55 -14.26
N ASN A 127 15.88 -26.34 -12.97
CA ASN A 127 15.81 -27.42 -11.99
C ASN A 127 14.68 -28.41 -12.29
N ALA A 128 13.49 -27.91 -12.68
CA ALA A 128 12.38 -28.78 -13.07
C ALA A 128 12.70 -29.58 -14.34
N GLU A 129 13.37 -28.97 -15.32
CA GLU A 129 13.83 -29.64 -16.54
C GLU A 129 14.90 -30.70 -16.25
N ALA A 130 15.86 -30.40 -15.37
CA ALA A 130 16.86 -31.38 -14.93
C ALA A 130 16.21 -32.58 -14.24
N SER A 131 15.24 -32.36 -13.34
CA SER A 131 14.50 -33.46 -12.71
C SER A 131 13.65 -34.25 -13.71
N ARG A 132 13.09 -33.62 -14.75
CA ARG A 132 12.38 -34.34 -15.84
C ARG A 132 13.35 -35.17 -16.69
N ALA A 133 14.54 -34.65 -17.01
CA ALA A 133 15.57 -35.42 -17.69
C ALA A 133 15.96 -36.66 -16.87
N GLN A 134 16.13 -36.50 -15.57
CA GLN A 134 16.39 -37.63 -14.67
C GLN A 134 15.23 -38.64 -14.61
N MET A 135 13.98 -38.19 -14.79
CA MET A 135 12.82 -39.09 -14.94
C MET A 135 12.92 -39.93 -16.21
N HIS A 136 13.33 -39.34 -17.34
CA HIS A 136 13.55 -40.08 -18.58
C HIS A 136 14.69 -41.11 -18.48
N GLU A 137 15.79 -40.76 -17.81
CA GLU A 137 16.84 -41.73 -17.49
C GLU A 137 16.29 -42.87 -16.60
N GLN A 138 15.42 -42.52 -15.66
CA GLN A 138 14.79 -43.49 -14.79
C GLN A 138 13.86 -44.45 -15.53
N ASP A 139 13.16 -43.99 -16.58
CA ASP A 139 12.34 -44.85 -17.44
C ASP A 139 13.17 -45.91 -18.15
N ALA A 140 14.36 -45.56 -18.64
CA ALA A 140 15.30 -46.51 -19.23
C ALA A 140 15.77 -47.56 -18.21
N ALA A 141 16.06 -47.15 -16.98
CA ALA A 141 16.41 -48.07 -15.89
C ALA A 141 15.23 -48.99 -15.51
N ILE A 142 13.98 -48.51 -15.55
CA ILE A 142 12.79 -49.35 -15.36
C ILE A 142 12.66 -50.37 -16.48
N ALA A 143 12.86 -49.95 -17.73
CA ALA A 143 12.83 -50.87 -18.88
C ALA A 143 13.88 -51.97 -18.74
N GLN A 144 15.10 -51.62 -18.31
CA GLN A 144 16.15 -52.59 -18.01
C GLN A 144 15.75 -53.54 -16.88
N ALA A 145 15.22 -53.04 -15.77
CA ALA A 145 14.78 -53.88 -14.65
C ALA A 145 13.63 -54.81 -15.05
N LYS A 146 12.70 -54.36 -15.90
CA LYS A 146 11.63 -55.20 -16.48
C LYS A 146 12.20 -56.32 -17.36
N ALA A 147 13.20 -56.03 -18.18
CA ALA A 147 13.86 -57.04 -19.00
C ALA A 147 14.59 -58.08 -18.13
N GLN A 148 15.27 -57.65 -17.08
CA GLN A 148 15.93 -58.54 -16.11
C GLN A 148 14.92 -59.41 -15.36
N LEU A 149 13.79 -58.84 -14.96
CA LEU A 149 12.69 -59.58 -14.33
C LEU A 149 12.10 -60.63 -15.29
N ALA A 150 11.86 -60.27 -16.55
CA ALA A 150 11.36 -61.20 -17.56
C ALA A 150 12.33 -62.37 -17.80
N SER A 151 13.64 -62.09 -17.86
CA SER A 151 14.67 -63.13 -17.95
C SER A 151 14.66 -64.06 -16.73
N ALA A 152 14.63 -63.49 -15.51
CA ALA A 152 14.57 -64.28 -14.28
C ALA A 152 13.29 -65.13 -14.19
N GLN A 153 12.16 -64.61 -14.67
CA GLN A 153 10.91 -65.36 -14.75
C GLN A 153 11.04 -66.54 -15.71
N ALA A 154 11.58 -66.34 -16.91
CA ALA A 154 11.81 -67.42 -17.87
C ALA A 154 12.75 -68.51 -17.31
N HIS A 155 13.79 -68.11 -16.58
CA HIS A 155 14.69 -69.05 -15.91
C HIS A 155 13.99 -69.85 -14.80
N ALA A 156 13.16 -69.20 -13.98
CA ALA A 156 12.37 -69.87 -12.95
C ALA A 156 11.35 -70.84 -13.55
N ASP A 157 10.66 -70.44 -14.62
CA ASP A 157 9.69 -71.28 -15.32
C ASP A 157 10.36 -72.52 -15.95
N PHE A 158 11.52 -72.33 -16.56
CA PHE A 158 12.33 -73.43 -17.09
C PHE A 158 12.76 -74.39 -15.99
N ALA A 159 13.32 -73.90 -14.88
CA ALA A 159 13.74 -74.74 -13.76
C ALA A 159 12.56 -75.52 -13.15
N SER A 160 11.39 -74.87 -13.02
CA SER A 160 10.16 -75.50 -12.54
C SER A 160 9.65 -76.59 -13.51
N ALA A 161 9.82 -76.39 -14.81
CA ALA A 161 9.50 -77.40 -15.82
C ALA A 161 10.47 -78.58 -15.78
N GLU A 162 11.77 -78.34 -15.57
CA GLU A 162 12.76 -79.41 -15.37
C GLU A 162 12.45 -80.23 -14.11
N VAL A 163 12.12 -79.60 -12.99
CA VAL A 163 11.73 -80.32 -11.77
C VAL A 163 10.53 -81.23 -12.02
N ARG A 164 9.49 -80.75 -12.72
CA ARG A 164 8.33 -81.58 -13.08
C ARG A 164 8.73 -82.77 -13.95
N ARG A 165 9.53 -82.53 -15.00
CA ARG A 165 10.00 -83.59 -15.91
C ARG A 165 10.81 -84.66 -15.18
N PHE A 166 11.79 -84.24 -14.35
CA PHE A 166 12.63 -85.18 -13.61
C PHE A 166 11.85 -85.88 -12.49
N ALA A 167 10.85 -85.23 -11.88
CA ALA A 167 9.99 -85.88 -10.90
C ALA A 167 9.22 -87.06 -11.52
N ASP A 168 8.75 -86.93 -12.75
CA ASP A 168 8.07 -88.02 -13.45
C ASP A 168 9.05 -89.12 -13.90
N LEU A 169 10.24 -88.76 -14.39
CA LEU A 169 11.28 -89.73 -14.76
C LEU A 169 11.74 -90.58 -13.57
N VAL A 170 11.93 -89.96 -12.39
CA VAL A 170 12.28 -90.67 -11.16
C VAL A 170 11.17 -91.63 -10.73
N LYS A 171 9.89 -91.26 -10.87
CA LYS A 171 8.76 -92.18 -10.58
C LYS A 171 8.77 -93.41 -11.47
N THR A 172 9.19 -93.26 -12.72
CA THR A 172 9.32 -94.39 -13.67
C THR A 172 10.61 -95.19 -13.50
N GLY A 173 11.51 -94.79 -12.60
CA GLY A 173 12.82 -95.42 -12.40
C GLY A 173 13.85 -95.10 -13.49
N ALA A 174 13.55 -94.17 -14.41
CA ALA A 174 14.41 -93.80 -15.53
C ALA A 174 15.56 -92.85 -15.14
N GLU A 175 15.47 -92.21 -13.97
CA GLU A 175 16.47 -91.25 -13.46
C GLU A 175 16.68 -91.43 -11.94
N PRO A 176 17.88 -91.11 -11.40
CA PRO A 176 18.15 -91.14 -9.95
C PRO A 176 17.44 -90.02 -9.17
N ALA A 177 17.03 -90.30 -7.92
CA ALA A 177 16.42 -89.32 -7.03
C ALA A 177 17.35 -88.13 -6.68
N GLU A 178 18.67 -88.34 -6.71
CA GLU A 178 19.68 -87.29 -6.52
C GLU A 178 19.58 -86.19 -7.59
N GLN A 179 19.33 -86.58 -8.85
CA GLN A 179 19.20 -85.62 -9.96
C GLN A 179 17.99 -84.71 -9.75
N LEU A 180 16.87 -85.27 -9.27
CA LEU A 180 15.70 -84.47 -8.90
C LEU A 180 16.00 -83.51 -7.74
N ALA A 181 16.78 -83.92 -6.74
CA ALA A 181 17.19 -83.04 -5.65
C ALA A 181 18.03 -81.85 -6.16
N ILE A 182 18.96 -82.09 -7.08
CA ILE A 182 19.75 -81.03 -7.74
C ILE A 182 18.83 -80.07 -8.50
N LYS A 183 17.87 -80.59 -9.28
CA LYS A 183 16.90 -79.75 -10.01
C LYS A 183 16.03 -78.91 -9.09
N ARG A 184 15.59 -79.45 -7.94
CA ARG A 184 14.85 -78.69 -6.93
C ARG A 184 15.68 -77.56 -6.32
N ASN A 185 16.95 -77.80 -6.04
CA ASN A 185 17.84 -76.75 -5.56
C ASN A 185 18.03 -75.65 -6.62
N GLN A 186 18.15 -76.01 -7.90
CA GLN A 186 18.23 -75.06 -9.02
C GLN A 186 16.95 -74.23 -9.16
N GLU A 187 15.77 -74.84 -9.03
CA GLU A 187 14.48 -74.15 -9.01
C GLU A 187 14.39 -73.15 -7.85
N GLN A 188 14.77 -73.56 -6.63
CA GLN A 188 14.78 -72.66 -5.47
C GLN A 188 15.71 -71.46 -5.68
N GLN A 189 16.90 -71.68 -6.27
CA GLN A 189 17.82 -70.60 -6.63
C GLN A 189 17.20 -69.66 -7.67
N ALA A 190 16.56 -70.20 -8.71
CA ALA A 190 15.90 -69.40 -9.74
C ALA A 190 14.72 -68.58 -9.20
N LEU A 191 13.90 -69.16 -8.31
CA LEU A 191 12.81 -68.45 -7.62
C LEU A 191 13.35 -67.35 -6.70
N GLY A 192 14.46 -67.60 -6.01
CA GLY A 192 15.17 -66.59 -5.23
C GLY A 192 15.61 -65.41 -6.09
N GLN A 193 16.21 -65.69 -7.26
CA GLN A 193 16.62 -64.67 -8.22
C GLN A 193 15.43 -63.89 -8.77
N LEU A 194 14.33 -64.55 -9.11
CA LEU A 194 13.08 -63.91 -9.56
C LEU A 194 12.56 -62.92 -8.50
N ASN A 195 12.53 -63.32 -7.23
CA ASN A 195 12.10 -62.45 -6.15
C ASN A 195 13.04 -61.25 -5.96
N ALA A 196 14.36 -61.45 -6.08
CA ALA A 196 15.33 -60.37 -6.05
C ALA A 196 15.13 -59.36 -7.19
N GLN A 197 14.89 -59.83 -8.43
CA GLN A 197 14.61 -58.95 -9.58
C GLN A 197 13.28 -58.22 -9.45
N ARG A 198 12.25 -58.86 -8.87
CA ARG A 198 10.96 -58.21 -8.58
C ARG A 198 11.13 -57.08 -7.57
N ALA A 199 11.90 -57.31 -6.51
CA ALA A 199 12.22 -56.27 -5.53
C ALA A 199 13.05 -55.12 -6.15
N ALA A 200 14.00 -55.44 -7.03
CA ALA A 200 14.79 -54.46 -7.76
C ALA A 200 13.94 -53.57 -8.69
N LEU A 201 12.97 -54.15 -9.41
CA LEU A 201 12.02 -53.39 -10.21
C LEU A 201 11.19 -52.45 -9.32
N GLN A 202 10.66 -52.93 -8.19
CA GLN A 202 9.88 -52.10 -7.28
C GLN A 202 10.71 -50.94 -6.70
N ALA A 203 11.98 -51.15 -6.37
CA ALA A 203 12.86 -50.09 -5.89
C ALA A 203 13.08 -49.02 -6.97
N THR A 204 13.28 -49.45 -8.22
CA THR A 204 13.43 -48.59 -9.39
C THR A 204 12.16 -47.77 -9.66
N GLU A 205 10.97 -48.38 -9.55
CA GLU A 205 9.69 -47.68 -9.69
C GLU A 205 9.45 -46.66 -8.56
N ARG A 206 9.81 -46.97 -7.31
CA ARG A 206 9.70 -46.03 -6.18
C ARG A 206 10.58 -44.80 -6.36
N ARG A 207 11.72 -44.92 -7.05
CA ARG A 207 12.59 -43.78 -7.34
C ARG A 207 11.88 -42.74 -8.23
N VAL A 208 10.97 -43.14 -9.11
CA VAL A 208 10.15 -42.20 -9.91
C VAL A 208 9.33 -41.28 -9.01
N ALA A 209 8.74 -41.80 -7.93
CA ALA A 209 7.97 -40.98 -6.99
C ALA A 209 8.85 -39.90 -6.32
N SER A 210 10.11 -40.23 -6.00
CA SER A 210 11.05 -39.25 -5.46
C SER A 210 11.44 -38.15 -6.46
N ILE A 211 11.65 -38.51 -7.74
CA ILE A 211 11.93 -37.55 -8.81
C ILE A 211 10.71 -36.67 -9.09
N ALA A 212 9.50 -37.26 -9.09
CA ALA A 212 8.26 -36.51 -9.27
C ALA A 212 8.04 -35.49 -8.14
N ALA A 213 8.42 -35.82 -6.91
CA ALA A 213 8.39 -34.87 -5.80
C ALA A 213 9.39 -33.72 -6.02
N GLN A 214 10.59 -33.99 -6.56
CA GLN A 214 11.56 -32.95 -6.90
C GLN A 214 11.05 -32.00 -8.00
N VAL A 215 10.38 -32.54 -9.03
CA VAL A 215 9.74 -31.70 -10.07
C VAL A 215 8.69 -30.77 -9.44
N LYS A 216 7.83 -31.30 -8.57
CA LYS A 216 6.83 -30.47 -7.86
C LYS A 216 7.48 -29.41 -6.98
N GLN A 217 8.56 -29.76 -6.29
CA GLN A 217 9.31 -28.81 -5.47
C GLN A 217 9.91 -27.68 -6.32
N ALA A 218 10.52 -28.00 -7.46
CA ALA A 218 11.06 -27.00 -8.38
C ALA A 218 9.95 -26.11 -8.97
N GLN A 219 8.79 -26.67 -9.29
CA GLN A 219 7.63 -25.89 -9.75
C GLN A 219 7.13 -24.92 -8.67
N ALA A 220 6.98 -25.37 -7.43
CA ALA A 220 6.58 -24.52 -6.31
C ALA A 220 7.57 -23.39 -6.04
N GLN A 221 8.88 -23.65 -6.21
CA GLN A 221 9.91 -22.61 -6.15
C GLN A 221 9.74 -21.58 -7.27
N GLY A 222 9.41 -22.03 -8.49
CA GLY A 222 9.10 -21.15 -9.63
C GLY A 222 7.86 -20.29 -9.40
N GLU A 223 6.79 -20.87 -8.85
CA GLU A 223 5.56 -20.14 -8.49
C GLU A 223 5.84 -19.06 -7.43
N SER A 224 6.66 -19.37 -6.41
CA SER A 224 7.09 -18.38 -5.42
C SER A 224 7.93 -17.26 -6.05
N ALA A 225 8.86 -17.59 -6.93
CA ALA A 225 9.66 -16.60 -7.66
C ALA A 225 8.78 -15.72 -8.58
N GLN A 226 7.73 -16.30 -9.17
CA GLN A 226 6.74 -15.58 -9.94
C GLN A 226 5.94 -14.59 -9.08
N ALA A 227 5.48 -15.02 -7.91
CA ALA A 227 4.80 -14.13 -6.97
C ALA A 227 5.71 -12.95 -6.54
N GLN A 228 7.00 -13.19 -6.32
CA GLN A 228 7.98 -12.14 -6.01
C GLN A 228 8.17 -11.15 -7.16
N ARG A 229 8.23 -11.64 -8.41
CA ARG A 229 8.29 -10.80 -9.61
C ARG A 229 7.05 -9.90 -9.71
N ASP A 230 5.88 -10.48 -9.52
CA ASP A 230 4.61 -9.76 -9.67
C ASP A 230 4.47 -8.70 -8.57
N ALA A 231 4.88 -9.01 -7.33
CA ALA A 231 4.98 -8.02 -6.25
C ALA A 231 5.93 -6.86 -6.59
N ALA A 232 7.09 -7.15 -7.19
CA ALA A 232 8.06 -6.13 -7.59
C ALA A 232 7.56 -5.25 -8.76
N GLN A 233 6.64 -5.74 -9.60
CA GLN A 233 6.06 -4.96 -10.70
C GLN A 233 4.95 -4.00 -10.25
N VAL A 234 4.12 -4.41 -9.28
CA VAL A 234 3.00 -3.58 -8.78
C VAL A 234 3.47 -2.28 -8.13
N GLY A 235 4.71 -2.24 -7.62
CA GLY A 235 5.27 -1.04 -7.00
C GLY A 235 5.52 0.15 -7.94
N VAL A 236 5.57 -0.02 -9.26
CA VAL A 236 6.25 0.95 -10.15
C VAL A 236 5.41 2.19 -10.53
N VAL A 237 4.11 2.27 -10.22
CA VAL A 237 3.26 3.40 -10.71
C VAL A 237 2.38 4.01 -9.60
N ALA A 238 2.61 5.29 -9.28
CA ALA A 238 1.68 6.13 -8.54
C ALA A 238 0.80 6.93 -9.53
N GLN A 239 -0.52 6.76 -9.47
CA GLN A 239 -1.48 7.47 -10.31
C GLN A 239 -2.51 8.18 -9.44
N MET A 240 -3.07 9.29 -9.95
CA MET A 240 -4.12 9.98 -9.22
C MET A 240 -5.45 9.22 -9.28
N PRO A 241 -6.06 8.87 -8.12
CA PRO A 241 -7.27 8.05 -8.10
C PRO A 241 -8.54 8.81 -8.49
N VAL A 242 -8.50 10.15 -8.54
CA VAL A 242 -9.62 11.04 -8.89
C VAL A 242 -9.06 12.28 -9.60
N ALA A 243 -9.88 13.00 -10.39
CA ALA A 243 -9.45 14.27 -11.00
C ALA A 243 -9.49 15.37 -9.93
N ALA A 244 -8.44 16.19 -9.84
CA ALA A 244 -8.33 17.30 -8.90
C ALA A 244 -7.23 18.28 -9.35
N GLU A 245 -7.06 19.38 -8.62
CA GLU A 245 -6.01 20.37 -8.80
C GLU A 245 -4.88 20.10 -7.79
N VAL A 246 -3.61 20.18 -8.22
CA VAL A 246 -2.45 19.84 -7.37
C VAL A 246 -2.05 21.03 -6.49
N GLY A 247 -2.28 20.93 -5.17
CA GLY A 247 -1.85 21.94 -4.19
C GLY A 247 -0.51 21.58 -3.51
N SER A 248 0.43 22.52 -3.45
CA SER A 248 1.72 22.37 -2.79
C SER A 248 1.62 22.58 -1.27
N GLY A 249 1.91 21.55 -0.48
CA GLY A 249 2.00 21.65 0.97
C GLY A 249 3.38 22.11 1.42
N ASP A 250 3.63 23.43 1.46
CA ASP A 250 4.79 24.02 2.14
C ASP A 250 4.31 24.72 3.43
N GLU A 251 3.92 23.95 4.44
CA GLU A 251 3.76 24.47 5.82
C GLU A 251 5.13 24.47 6.49
N ARG A 252 5.84 25.60 6.40
CA ARG A 252 7.02 25.86 7.22
C ARG A 252 6.57 26.34 8.59
N ASP A 253 6.72 25.47 9.60
CA ASP A 253 6.66 25.85 11.01
C ASP A 253 7.85 26.76 11.35
N GLU A 254 7.69 28.07 11.17
CA GLU A 254 8.49 29.07 11.89
C GLU A 254 7.88 29.30 13.28
N LEU A 255 8.33 28.50 14.26
CA LEU A 255 8.13 28.86 15.67
C LEU A 255 9.34 29.67 16.15
N GLY A 256 9.08 30.96 16.33
CA GLY A 256 10.04 31.99 16.65
C GLY A 256 10.74 31.84 18.01
N SER A 257 11.93 32.46 18.04
CA SER A 257 12.64 32.87 19.24
C SER A 257 11.73 33.64 20.21
N GLY A 258 11.77 33.24 21.48
CA GLY A 258 11.40 34.03 22.65
C GLY A 258 12.42 33.76 23.74
#